data_AF-A0A836WXT2-F1
#
_entry.id   AF-A0A836WXT2-F1
#
_cell.length_a   1.000
_cell.length_b   1.000
_cell.length_c   1.000
_cell.angle_alpha   90.00
_cell.angle_beta   90.00
_cell.angle_gamma   90.00
#
_symmetry.space_group_name_H-M   'P 1'
#
loop_
_entity.id
_entity.type
_entity.pdbx_description
1 polymer ?
#
loop_
_entity_poly.entity_id
_entity_poly.type
_entity_poly.pdbx_seq_one_letter_code
_entity_poly.pdbx_strand_id
1 'polypeptide(L)'
;TTSFDFDEVSPGILLQIRPRISEAKNEVAMEIDVQVKALRTANDGTALNDSAQIVGTKPGSSTRRVHTFALVPNKTPIIIGGLVSRESEDISNKVPGLGDIPFFGRLFGADKTSSEKKEVIVVITPHIIRNNSNIGIQTPKDTAMFDDLDMELFRDSYRVRAEDVFDLGFVYRSKQFSKYRNYVVRRAARDEAFAKTPLAQSFSGTHFPGGNGLVARMIYDIVGKRDLAKPVSRDKILMTEHSGDGNFKKVTFLEKEWQKAKPKNHGLELTFSGGKGSSVQPHVALRTLPLAEIKLLTDINKNKKDSGQIFIASEKDLKKIRRAIVVREIQKLNRSTHTFGLNEFSNGTKLILPVIKTTR
;
A
#
# COMPACT_ATOMS: atom_id res chain seq x y z
N THR A 1 45.71 13.68 -32.64
CA THR A 1 44.67 12.70 -32.30
C THR A 1 44.08 13.12 -30.98
N THR A 2 42.83 13.56 -30.96
CA THR A 2 42.11 13.82 -29.70
C THR A 2 41.76 12.46 -29.08
N SER A 3 42.16 12.26 -27.83
CA SER A 3 41.81 11.06 -27.06
C SER A 3 40.60 11.39 -26.19
N PHE A 4 39.57 10.56 -26.25
CA PHE A 4 38.38 10.70 -25.42
C PHE A 4 38.32 9.52 -24.45
N ASP A 5 37.98 9.80 -23.19
CA ASP A 5 37.75 8.78 -22.16
C ASP A 5 36.27 8.83 -21.75
N PHE A 6 35.66 7.65 -21.59
CA PHE A 6 34.23 7.52 -21.33
C PHE A 6 34.00 6.71 -20.05
N ASP A 7 33.44 7.38 -19.05
CA ASP A 7 33.03 6.74 -17.80
C ASP A 7 31.52 6.46 -17.79
N GLU A 8 31.13 5.27 -17.31
CA GLU A 8 29.72 4.94 -17.11
C GLU A 8 29.12 5.76 -15.95
N VAL A 9 28.00 6.44 -16.23
CA VAL A 9 27.23 7.16 -15.23
C VAL A 9 25.99 6.34 -14.86
N SER A 10 26.14 5.40 -13.91
CA SER A 10 24.99 4.62 -13.43
C SER A 10 24.19 5.40 -12.36
N PRO A 11 22.92 5.77 -12.58
CA PRO A 11 22.06 6.27 -11.52
C PRO A 11 21.65 5.15 -10.56
N GLY A 12 21.37 5.49 -9.30
CA GLY A 12 20.98 4.51 -8.30
C GLY A 12 21.20 4.98 -6.87
N ILE A 13 21.02 4.05 -5.95
CA ILE A 13 21.27 4.25 -4.52
C ILE A 13 22.46 3.35 -4.14
N LEU A 14 23.53 3.95 -3.66
CA LEU A 14 24.65 3.25 -3.04
C LEU A 14 24.52 3.38 -1.52
N LEU A 15 24.55 2.25 -0.83
CA LEU A 15 24.46 2.19 0.63
C LEU A 15 25.65 1.40 1.17
N GLN A 16 26.49 2.06 1.94
CA GLN A 16 27.60 1.44 2.66
C GLN A 16 27.36 1.57 4.16
N ILE A 17 27.40 0.44 4.87
CA ILE A 17 27.14 0.40 6.31
C ILE A 17 28.25 -0.42 6.97
N ARG A 18 28.81 0.12 8.05
CA ARG A 18 29.69 -0.61 8.96
C ARG A 18 29.00 -0.74 10.33
N PRO A 19 28.36 -1.89 10.62
CA PRO A 19 27.67 -2.10 11.88
C PRO A 19 28.60 -2.67 12.97
N ARG A 20 28.33 -2.32 14.23
CA ARG A 20 28.94 -2.88 15.43
C ARG A 20 27.85 -3.11 16.49
N ILE A 21 27.76 -4.33 17.00
CA ILE A 21 26.77 -4.70 18.01
C ILE A 21 27.28 -4.31 19.40
N SER A 22 26.41 -3.77 20.26
CA SER A 22 26.74 -3.44 21.64
C SER A 22 27.02 -4.71 22.47
N GLU A 23 27.81 -4.59 23.54
CA GLU A 23 28.05 -5.69 24.50
C GLU A 23 26.74 -6.23 25.11
N ALA A 24 25.77 -5.35 25.34
CA ALA A 24 24.43 -5.70 25.82
C ALA A 24 23.55 -6.41 24.77
N LYS A 25 24.02 -6.56 23.52
CA LYS A 25 23.33 -7.28 22.42
C LYS A 25 21.92 -6.78 22.12
N ASN A 26 21.66 -5.51 22.39
CA ASN A 26 20.37 -4.85 22.23
C ASN A 26 20.43 -3.62 21.32
N GLU A 27 21.63 -3.14 20.97
CA GLU A 27 21.84 -1.95 20.15
C GLU A 27 22.90 -2.22 19.07
N VAL A 28 22.81 -1.46 17.98
CA VAL A 28 23.74 -1.49 16.86
C VAL A 28 24.24 -0.08 16.61
N ALA A 29 25.54 0.12 16.78
CA ALA A 29 26.24 1.30 16.29
C ALA A 29 26.51 1.11 14.79
N MET A 30 26.19 2.11 13.97
CA MET A 30 26.32 2.04 12.52
C MET A 30 26.99 3.31 12.00
N GLU A 31 28.08 3.14 11.25
CA GLU A 31 28.59 4.16 10.34
C GLU A 31 27.90 3.96 8.99
N ILE A 32 27.24 4.99 8.48
CA ILE A 32 26.36 4.90 7.32
C ILE A 32 26.76 5.96 6.29
N ASP A 33 27.11 5.54 5.07
CA ASP A 33 27.27 6.40 3.89
C ASP A 33 26.22 6.01 2.85
N VAL A 34 25.31 6.95 2.57
CA VAL A 34 24.24 6.79 1.58
C VAL A 34 24.45 7.79 0.47
N GLN A 35 24.47 7.31 -0.78
CA GLN A 35 24.53 8.15 -1.97
C GLN A 35 23.35 7.86 -2.89
N VAL A 36 22.63 8.90 -3.28
CA VAL A 36 21.52 8.83 -4.23
C VAL A 36 21.90 9.62 -5.47
N LYS A 37 22.17 8.91 -6.56
CA LYS A 37 22.52 9.48 -7.87
C LYS A 37 21.33 9.38 -8.80
N ALA A 38 20.88 10.51 -9.34
CA ALA A 38 19.77 10.58 -10.29
C ALA A 38 20.21 11.31 -11.56
N LEU A 39 19.77 10.82 -12.73
CA LEU A 39 19.96 11.53 -13.99
C LEU A 39 19.07 12.77 -14.04
N ARG A 40 19.57 13.82 -14.66
CA ARG A 40 18.90 15.11 -14.85
C ARG A 40 19.20 15.59 -16.25
N THR A 41 18.17 16.00 -16.99
CA THR A 41 18.33 16.63 -18.30
C THR A 41 18.96 18.02 -18.19
N ALA A 42 18.77 18.69 -17.05
CA ALA A 42 19.50 19.90 -16.71
C ALA A 42 21.00 19.55 -16.56
N ASN A 43 21.85 20.21 -17.35
CA ASN A 43 23.30 19.98 -17.47
C ASN A 43 23.72 18.78 -18.34
N ASP A 44 22.89 18.35 -19.28
CA ASP A 44 23.35 17.47 -20.36
C ASP A 44 24.47 18.17 -21.15
N GLY A 45 25.58 17.47 -21.35
CA GLY A 45 26.72 17.93 -22.14
C GLY A 45 26.82 17.16 -23.46
N THR A 46 27.24 17.84 -24.52
CA THR A 46 27.62 17.20 -25.78
C THR A 46 29.06 17.59 -26.12
N ALA A 47 29.87 16.60 -26.50
CA ALA A 47 31.21 16.82 -27.02
C ALA A 47 31.11 16.87 -28.55
N LEU A 48 31.68 17.92 -29.16
CA LEU A 48 31.71 18.12 -30.60
C LEU A 48 33.16 18.00 -31.10
N ASN A 49 33.37 17.48 -32.31
CA ASN A 49 34.66 17.57 -33.00
C ASN A 49 34.83 18.91 -33.73
N ASP A 50 36.00 19.14 -34.33
CA ASP A 50 36.33 20.36 -35.10
C ASP A 50 35.38 20.61 -36.30
N SER A 51 34.64 19.58 -36.74
CA SER A 51 33.61 19.65 -37.78
C SER A 51 32.18 19.79 -37.22
N ALA A 52 32.04 20.14 -35.93
CA ALA A 52 30.78 20.29 -35.22
C ALA A 52 29.90 19.02 -35.18
N GLN A 53 30.49 17.84 -35.28
CA GLN A 53 29.78 16.56 -35.12
C GLN A 53 29.85 16.07 -33.67
N ILE A 54 28.75 15.53 -33.16
CA ILE A 54 28.68 14.98 -31.80
C ILE A 54 29.52 13.71 -31.71
N VAL A 55 30.56 13.75 -30.87
CA VAL A 55 31.45 12.62 -30.58
C VAL A 55 31.21 12.00 -29.21
N GLY A 56 30.39 12.64 -28.36
CA GLY A 56 30.01 12.10 -27.06
C GLY A 56 28.89 12.89 -26.40
N THR A 57 28.15 12.23 -25.51
CA THR A 57 27.14 12.88 -24.68
C THR A 57 27.40 12.54 -23.21
N LYS A 58 27.17 13.50 -22.33
CA LYS A 58 27.25 13.36 -20.88
C LYS A 58 25.87 13.66 -20.32
N PRO A 59 25.13 12.68 -19.78
CA PRO A 59 23.89 12.99 -19.11
C PRO A 59 24.19 13.82 -17.85
N GLY A 60 23.41 14.87 -17.61
CA GLY A 60 23.42 15.59 -16.35
C GLY A 60 23.06 14.63 -15.21
N SER A 61 23.67 14.83 -14.04
CA SER A 61 23.36 14.01 -12.87
C SER A 61 23.41 14.83 -11.60
N SER A 62 22.63 14.39 -10.61
CA SER A 62 22.52 14.99 -9.29
C SER A 62 22.79 13.91 -8.26
N THR A 63 23.89 14.06 -7.52
CA THR A 63 24.27 13.16 -6.42
C THR A 63 23.93 13.82 -5.10
N ARG A 64 23.25 13.09 -4.23
CA ARG A 64 22.99 13.47 -2.83
C ARG A 64 23.73 12.47 -1.96
N ARG A 65 24.49 12.93 -0.97
CA ARG A 65 25.23 12.06 -0.04
C ARG A 65 24.88 12.42 1.40
N VAL A 66 24.69 11.40 2.24
CA VAL A 66 24.56 11.54 3.70
C VAL A 66 25.55 10.58 4.34
N HIS A 67 26.44 11.11 5.16
CA HIS A 67 27.37 10.34 5.98
C HIS A 67 27.07 10.62 7.45
N THR A 68 26.78 9.58 8.23
CA THR A 68 26.40 9.73 9.64
C THR A 68 26.80 8.53 10.49
N PHE A 69 26.82 8.73 11.80
CA PHE A 69 26.97 7.69 12.81
C PHE A 69 25.71 7.64 13.66
N ALA A 70 25.15 6.44 13.86
CA ALA A 70 23.95 6.25 14.66
C ALA A 70 24.09 5.05 15.60
N LEU A 71 23.69 5.22 16.85
CA LEU A 71 23.46 4.12 17.80
C LEU A 71 21.96 3.88 17.87
N VAL A 72 21.53 2.67 17.54
CA VAL A 72 20.12 2.36 17.33
C VAL A 72 19.76 1.07 18.05
N PRO A 73 18.67 1.02 18.82
CA PRO A 73 18.19 -0.23 19.38
C PRO A 73 17.81 -1.24 18.30
N ASN A 74 17.94 -2.53 18.61
CA ASN A 74 17.58 -3.61 17.71
C ASN A 74 16.10 -3.52 17.31
N LYS A 75 15.80 -3.72 16.03
CA LYS A 75 14.46 -3.56 15.42
C LYS A 75 13.87 -2.16 15.55
N THR A 76 14.64 -1.15 15.95
CA THR A 76 14.15 0.22 15.99
C THR A 76 14.56 0.94 14.71
N PRO A 77 13.61 1.46 13.94
CA PRO A 77 13.92 2.12 12.69
C PRO A 77 14.34 3.57 12.94
N ILE A 78 15.30 4.08 12.17
CA ILE A 78 15.77 5.47 12.29
C ILE A 78 15.71 6.20 10.95
N ILE A 79 15.40 7.50 11.02
CA ILE A 79 15.48 8.41 9.88
C ILE A 79 16.84 9.08 9.94
N ILE A 80 17.66 8.86 8.91
CA ILE A 80 19.01 9.41 8.81
C ILE A 80 19.00 10.81 8.20
N GLY A 81 18.02 11.09 7.34
CA GLY A 81 17.82 12.41 6.76
C GLY A 81 16.72 12.44 5.70
N GLY A 82 16.19 13.64 5.49
CA GLY A 82 15.37 14.01 4.34
C GLY A 82 16.16 14.94 3.43
N LEU A 83 16.51 14.47 2.23
CA LEU A 83 17.17 15.27 1.21
C LEU A 83 16.10 16.02 0.43
N VAL A 84 15.80 17.25 0.82
CA VAL A 84 14.81 18.12 0.16
C VAL A 84 15.51 18.99 -0.88
N SER A 85 14.98 19.01 -2.09
CA SER A 85 15.40 19.90 -3.18
C SER A 85 14.17 20.62 -3.71
N ARG A 86 14.27 21.94 -3.79
CA ARG A 86 13.26 22.78 -4.44
C ARG A 86 13.94 23.52 -5.58
N GLU A 87 13.42 23.32 -6.77
CA GLU A 87 13.84 23.98 -8.00
C GLU A 87 12.71 24.93 -8.41
N SER A 88 13.04 26.20 -8.65
CA SER A 88 12.12 27.22 -9.13
C SER A 88 12.72 27.82 -10.38
N GLU A 89 12.00 27.70 -11.49
CA GLU A 89 12.35 28.28 -12.77
C GLU A 89 11.31 29.34 -13.11
N ASP A 90 11.76 30.60 -13.21
CA ASP A 90 10.94 31.74 -13.60
C ASP A 90 11.40 32.25 -14.95
N ILE A 91 10.58 32.05 -15.98
CA ILE A 91 10.81 32.55 -17.34
C ILE A 91 9.88 33.74 -17.57
N SER A 92 10.44 34.92 -17.79
CA SER A 92 9.66 36.11 -18.15
C SER A 92 10.04 36.57 -19.56
N ASN A 93 9.07 36.57 -20.46
CA ASN A 93 9.21 37.08 -21.83
C ASN A 93 8.39 38.37 -21.94
N LYS A 94 9.03 39.50 -22.26
CA LYS A 94 8.34 40.79 -22.44
C LYS A 94 8.80 41.53 -23.68
N VAL A 95 7.90 42.29 -24.30
CA VAL A 95 8.25 43.20 -25.39
C VAL A 95 9.03 44.39 -24.83
N PRO A 96 10.25 44.69 -25.31
CA PRO A 96 11.02 45.85 -24.85
C PRO A 96 10.22 47.16 -25.00
N GLY A 97 10.23 48.00 -23.96
CA GLY A 97 9.47 49.26 -23.91
C GLY A 97 8.01 49.10 -23.47
N LEU A 98 7.22 48.30 -24.20
CA LEU A 98 5.78 48.12 -23.90
C LEU A 98 5.51 47.25 -22.67
N GLY A 99 6.41 46.32 -22.35
CA GLY A 99 6.30 45.42 -21.19
C GLY A 99 6.55 46.08 -19.84
N ASP A 100 7.14 47.28 -19.82
CA ASP A 100 7.49 48.03 -18.60
C ASP A 100 6.46 49.11 -18.23
N ILE A 101 5.38 49.25 -19.03
CA ILE A 101 4.31 50.23 -18.78
C ILE A 101 3.53 49.82 -17.52
N PRO A 102 3.42 50.68 -16.48
CA PRO A 102 2.60 50.42 -15.32
C PRO A 102 1.14 50.14 -15.74
N PHE A 103 0.47 49.21 -15.06
CA PHE A 103 -0.90 48.75 -15.35
C PHE A 103 -1.12 47.96 -16.65
N PHE A 104 -0.39 48.25 -17.75
CA PHE A 104 -0.61 47.62 -19.06
C PHE A 104 0.47 46.62 -19.50
N GLY A 105 1.65 46.61 -18.86
CA GLY A 105 2.79 45.78 -19.25
C GLY A 105 2.52 44.26 -19.26
N ARG A 106 1.57 43.79 -18.43
CA ARG A 106 1.14 42.37 -18.39
C ARG A 106 0.42 41.89 -19.66
N LEU A 107 -0.07 42.78 -20.51
CA LEU A 107 -0.68 42.41 -21.81
C LEU A 107 0.36 42.21 -22.92
N PHE A 108 1.60 42.67 -22.69
CA PHE A 108 2.72 42.63 -23.65
C PHE A 108 3.87 41.74 -23.17
N GLY A 109 3.59 40.83 -22.24
CA GLY A 109 4.52 39.84 -21.73
C GLY A 109 3.83 38.59 -21.22
N ALA A 110 4.61 37.53 -21.01
CA ALA A 110 4.17 36.27 -20.45
C ALA A 110 5.20 35.78 -19.42
N ASP A 111 4.70 35.44 -18.23
CA ASP A 111 5.50 34.84 -17.16
C ASP A 111 5.14 33.35 -17.06
N LYS A 112 6.16 32.51 -16.94
CA LYS A 112 6.01 31.08 -16.67
C LYS A 112 6.86 30.73 -15.45
N THR A 113 6.18 30.40 -14.36
CA THR A 113 6.80 29.85 -13.15
C THR A 113 6.62 28.34 -13.13
N SER A 114 7.71 27.60 -12.97
CA SER A 114 7.74 26.16 -12.76
C SER A 114 8.46 25.86 -11.45
N SER A 115 7.79 25.20 -10.51
CA SER A 115 8.39 24.80 -9.23
C SER A 115 8.35 23.28 -9.08
N GLU A 116 9.52 22.64 -9.00
CA GLU A 116 9.64 21.20 -8.75
C GLU A 116 10.22 20.96 -7.35
N LYS A 117 9.54 20.15 -6.52
CA LYS A 117 10.01 19.76 -5.19
C LYS A 117 10.27 18.25 -5.16
N LYS A 118 11.49 17.84 -4.81
CA LYS A 118 11.88 16.43 -4.63
C LYS A 118 12.36 16.19 -3.21
N GLU A 119 11.83 15.16 -2.59
CA GLU A 119 12.20 14.73 -1.24
C GLU A 119 12.65 13.28 -1.28
N VAL A 120 13.81 12.98 -0.70
CA VAL A 120 14.29 11.61 -0.51
C VAL A 120 14.50 11.37 0.97
N ILE A 121 13.80 10.39 1.54
CA ILE A 121 13.91 10.00 2.94
C ILE A 121 14.60 8.64 3.00
N VAL A 122 15.66 8.53 3.81
CA VAL A 122 16.36 7.28 4.05
C VAL A 122 16.05 6.76 5.45
N VAL A 123 15.47 5.57 5.50
CA VAL A 123 15.09 4.87 6.74
C VAL A 123 15.90 3.58 6.85
N ILE A 124 16.52 3.34 8.00
CA ILE A 124 17.28 2.11 8.28
C ILE A 124 16.74 1.46 9.54
N THR A 125 16.57 0.13 9.49
CA THR A 125 16.17 -0.69 10.64
C THR A 125 17.21 -1.78 10.85
N PRO A 126 17.98 -1.78 11.95
CA PRO A 126 18.94 -2.84 12.23
C PRO A 126 18.27 -4.07 12.84
N HIS A 127 18.71 -5.27 12.46
CA HIS A 127 18.25 -6.54 13.03
C HIS A 127 19.44 -7.35 13.55
N ILE A 128 19.51 -7.57 14.86
CA ILE A 128 20.51 -8.40 15.52
C ILE A 128 20.05 -9.86 15.46
N ILE A 129 20.91 -10.70 14.87
CA ILE A 129 20.69 -12.14 14.71
C ILE A 129 21.49 -12.87 15.79
N ARG A 130 20.80 -13.62 16.67
CA ARG A 130 21.45 -14.27 17.84
C ARG A 130 21.77 -15.75 17.66
N ASN A 131 20.93 -16.50 16.94
CA ASN A 131 21.11 -17.95 16.73
C ASN A 131 21.43 -18.24 15.27
N ASN A 132 22.62 -18.79 15.00
CA ASN A 132 23.12 -19.06 13.65
C ASN A 132 22.74 -20.46 13.12
N SER A 133 22.05 -21.30 13.90
CA SER A 133 21.97 -22.73 13.62
C SER A 133 21.22 -23.08 12.32
N ASN A 134 20.51 -22.12 11.71
CA ASN A 134 19.81 -22.30 10.42
C ASN A 134 19.97 -21.11 9.46
N ILE A 135 20.91 -20.19 9.71
CA ILE A 135 21.00 -18.93 8.96
C ILE A 135 22.14 -19.01 7.94
N GLY A 136 21.86 -19.66 6.82
CA GLY A 136 22.69 -19.53 5.62
C GLY A 136 22.33 -18.25 4.86
N ILE A 137 23.20 -17.80 3.97
CA ILE A 137 22.90 -16.79 2.92
C ILE A 137 21.68 -17.24 2.06
N GLN A 138 21.32 -18.52 2.15
CA GLN A 138 20.15 -19.19 1.56
C GLN A 138 18.85 -19.07 2.38
N THR A 139 18.85 -18.39 3.54
CA THR A 139 17.62 -18.28 4.34
C THR A 139 16.58 -17.52 3.52
N PRO A 140 15.42 -18.12 3.19
CA PRO A 140 14.42 -17.45 2.40
C PRO A 140 14.02 -16.16 3.10
N LYS A 141 13.92 -15.07 2.32
CA LYS A 141 13.49 -13.76 2.82
C LYS A 141 12.10 -13.78 3.46
N ASP A 142 11.37 -14.89 3.32
CA ASP A 142 10.00 -15.12 3.82
C ASP A 142 9.97 -15.83 5.19
N THR A 143 11.14 -15.92 5.86
CA THR A 143 11.25 -16.45 7.22
C THR A 143 10.69 -15.47 8.24
N ALA A 144 10.09 -15.97 9.33
CA ALA A 144 9.50 -15.17 10.42
C ALA A 144 10.43 -14.16 11.07
N MET A 145 11.74 -14.36 10.93
CA MET A 145 12.75 -13.51 11.52
C MET A 145 12.82 -12.12 10.88
N PHE A 146 12.30 -11.97 9.65
CA PHE A 146 12.24 -10.71 8.91
C PHE A 146 10.89 -9.98 9.03
N ASP A 147 9.99 -10.45 9.90
CA ASP A 147 8.76 -9.73 10.19
C ASP A 147 9.08 -8.51 11.09
N ASP A 148 8.72 -7.32 10.61
CA ASP A 148 8.88 -6.04 11.33
C ASP A 148 7.61 -5.79 12.16
N LEU A 149 7.49 -6.51 13.27
CA LEU A 149 6.42 -6.37 14.26
C LEU A 149 6.92 -5.58 15.47
N ASP A 150 6.02 -4.86 16.14
CA ASP A 150 6.29 -4.05 17.34
C ASP A 150 7.20 -2.83 17.08
N MET A 151 7.06 -2.20 15.92
CA MET A 151 7.81 -1.01 15.52
C MET A 151 7.19 0.25 16.18
N GLU A 152 8.01 1.05 16.89
CA GLU A 152 7.50 2.27 17.55
C GLU A 152 7.32 3.46 16.58
N LEU A 153 8.26 3.64 15.64
CA LEU A 153 8.33 4.84 14.80
C LEU A 153 7.68 4.68 13.41
N PHE A 154 7.60 3.46 12.89
CA PHE A 154 6.90 3.17 11.64
C PHE A 154 5.81 2.15 11.88
N ARG A 155 4.92 2.05 10.91
CA ARG A 155 3.90 1.01 10.92
C ARG A 155 4.57 -0.35 10.85
N ASP A 156 4.07 -1.27 11.66
CA ASP A 156 4.37 -2.68 11.50
C ASP A 156 4.14 -3.13 10.06
N SER A 157 4.91 -4.12 9.65
CA SER A 157 4.75 -4.67 8.33
C SER A 157 5.01 -6.16 8.33
N TYR A 158 4.20 -6.85 7.54
CA TYR A 158 4.26 -8.30 7.42
C TYR A 158 4.70 -8.66 6.02
N ARG A 159 5.69 -9.54 5.92
CA ARG A 159 6.10 -10.08 4.63
C ARG A 159 5.27 -11.31 4.30
N VAL A 160 4.54 -11.26 3.20
CA VAL A 160 3.74 -12.37 2.69
C VAL A 160 4.65 -13.56 2.43
N ARG A 161 4.26 -14.74 2.92
CA ARG A 161 5.03 -15.97 2.78
C ARG A 161 4.41 -16.90 1.75
N ALA A 162 5.18 -17.90 1.32
CA ALA A 162 4.69 -18.93 0.40
C ALA A 162 3.44 -19.63 0.94
N GLU A 163 3.37 -19.92 2.25
CA GLU A 163 2.22 -20.55 2.92
C GLU A 163 0.96 -19.66 3.01
N ASP A 164 1.08 -18.37 2.68
CA ASP A 164 0.00 -17.39 2.74
C ASP A 164 -0.61 -17.10 1.37
N VAL A 165 0.01 -17.58 0.29
CA VAL A 165 -0.45 -17.39 -1.08
C VAL A 165 -1.10 -18.67 -1.59
N PHE A 166 -2.27 -18.57 -2.22
CA PHE A 166 -2.88 -19.74 -2.88
C PHE A 166 -2.18 -20.05 -4.21
N ASP A 167 -1.94 -21.33 -4.47
CA ASP A 167 -1.52 -21.78 -5.80
C ASP A 167 -2.70 -21.72 -6.78
N LEU A 168 -2.67 -20.74 -7.67
CA LEU A 168 -3.68 -20.55 -8.72
C LEU A 168 -3.30 -21.22 -10.05
N GLY A 169 -2.20 -21.97 -10.09
CA GLY A 169 -1.70 -22.64 -11.28
C GLY A 169 -2.76 -23.55 -11.92
N PHE A 170 -3.59 -24.22 -11.13
CA PHE A 170 -4.68 -25.06 -11.64
C PHE A 170 -5.72 -24.25 -12.43
N VAL A 171 -6.00 -23.01 -12.02
CA VAL A 171 -6.97 -22.13 -12.70
C VAL A 171 -6.42 -21.66 -14.03
N TYR A 172 -5.16 -21.22 -14.04
CA TYR A 172 -4.47 -20.76 -15.25
C TYR A 172 -4.30 -21.88 -16.28
N ARG A 173 -4.15 -23.14 -15.83
CA ARG A 173 -4.11 -24.32 -16.70
C ARG A 173 -5.49 -24.82 -17.14
N SER A 174 -6.59 -24.28 -16.60
CA SER A 174 -7.92 -24.76 -16.96
C SER A 174 -8.29 -24.35 -18.40
N LYS A 175 -8.75 -25.31 -19.20
CA LYS A 175 -9.17 -25.09 -20.59
C LYS A 175 -10.21 -23.97 -20.70
N GLN A 176 -11.11 -23.89 -19.71
CA GLN A 176 -12.19 -22.92 -19.69
C GLN A 176 -11.67 -21.49 -19.44
N PHE A 177 -10.76 -21.29 -18.48
CA PHE A 177 -10.14 -20.00 -18.25
C PHE A 177 -9.35 -19.54 -19.48
N SER A 178 -8.53 -20.41 -20.08
CA SER A 178 -7.78 -20.09 -21.29
C SER A 178 -8.70 -19.70 -22.46
N LYS A 179 -9.82 -20.41 -22.64
CA LYS A 179 -10.83 -20.08 -23.67
C LYS A 179 -11.38 -18.67 -23.47
N TYR A 180 -11.83 -18.31 -22.27
CA TYR A 180 -12.38 -16.98 -21.98
C TYR A 180 -11.33 -15.89 -22.09
N ARG A 181 -10.14 -16.10 -21.51
CA ARG A 181 -9.03 -15.15 -21.59
C ARG A 181 -8.63 -14.88 -23.03
N ASN A 182 -8.48 -15.92 -23.85
CA ASN A 182 -8.11 -15.77 -25.26
C ASN A 182 -9.17 -15.01 -26.07
N TYR A 183 -10.46 -15.23 -25.78
CA TYR A 183 -11.53 -14.43 -26.36
C TYR A 183 -11.42 -12.95 -25.97
N VAL A 184 -11.30 -12.67 -24.67
CA VAL A 184 -11.23 -11.30 -24.15
C VAL A 184 -10.02 -10.56 -24.70
N VAL A 185 -8.82 -11.15 -24.64
CA VAL A 185 -7.58 -10.52 -25.11
C VAL A 185 -7.64 -10.21 -26.60
N ARG A 186 -8.12 -11.16 -27.43
CA ARG A 186 -8.26 -10.93 -28.88
C ARG A 186 -9.26 -9.82 -29.20
N ARG A 187 -10.38 -9.76 -28.49
CA ARG A 187 -11.39 -8.72 -28.70
C ARG A 187 -10.90 -7.35 -28.22
N ALA A 188 -10.31 -7.28 -27.02
CA ALA A 188 -9.79 -6.05 -26.44
C ALA A 188 -8.68 -5.41 -27.31
N ALA A 189 -7.89 -6.23 -28.02
CA ALA A 189 -6.88 -5.73 -28.96
C ALA A 189 -7.47 -5.03 -30.20
N ARG A 190 -8.75 -5.27 -30.53
CA ARG A 190 -9.42 -4.73 -31.73
C ARG A 190 -10.51 -3.71 -31.41
N ASP A 191 -10.96 -3.68 -30.15
CA ASP A 191 -12.10 -2.89 -29.68
C ASP A 191 -11.71 -2.19 -28.37
N GLU A 192 -11.30 -0.93 -28.49
CA GLU A 192 -10.85 -0.11 -27.35
C GLU A 192 -11.97 0.14 -26.34
N ALA A 193 -13.22 0.26 -26.80
CA ALA A 193 -14.37 0.43 -25.93
C ALA A 193 -14.61 -0.83 -25.09
N PHE A 194 -14.51 -2.01 -25.70
CA PHE A 194 -14.56 -3.27 -24.98
C PHE A 194 -13.39 -3.43 -24.01
N ALA A 195 -12.18 -3.03 -24.37
CA ALA A 195 -10.99 -3.11 -23.52
C ALA A 195 -11.16 -2.36 -22.18
N LYS A 196 -11.96 -1.28 -22.17
CA LYS A 196 -12.29 -0.49 -20.97
C LYS A 196 -13.39 -1.11 -20.11
N THR A 197 -14.07 -2.17 -20.58
CA THR A 197 -15.15 -2.81 -19.81
C THR A 197 -14.61 -3.59 -18.59
N PRO A 198 -15.38 -3.71 -17.49
CA PRO A 198 -14.97 -4.50 -16.32
C PRO A 198 -14.70 -5.97 -16.64
N LEU A 199 -15.45 -6.53 -17.59
CA LEU A 199 -15.23 -7.89 -18.07
C LEU A 199 -13.85 -8.02 -18.73
N ALA A 200 -13.52 -7.09 -19.63
CA ALA A 200 -12.23 -7.12 -20.31
C ALA A 200 -11.09 -6.94 -19.31
N GLN A 201 -11.18 -5.94 -18.44
CA GLN A 201 -10.19 -5.68 -17.38
C GLN A 201 -9.99 -6.86 -16.44
N SER A 202 -11.02 -7.69 -16.19
CA SER A 202 -10.93 -8.86 -15.31
C SER A 202 -10.12 -10.01 -15.89
N PHE A 203 -9.97 -10.06 -17.22
CA PHE A 203 -9.27 -11.15 -17.94
C PHE A 203 -8.07 -10.65 -18.75
N SER A 204 -7.91 -9.33 -18.93
CA SER A 204 -6.81 -8.72 -19.67
C SER A 204 -5.60 -8.44 -18.77
N GLY A 205 -4.40 -8.64 -19.33
CA GLY A 205 -3.14 -8.39 -18.64
C GLY A 205 -2.95 -9.30 -17.42
N THR A 206 -2.76 -8.65 -16.27
CA THR A 206 -2.34 -9.26 -15.01
C THR A 206 -3.53 -9.57 -14.08
N HIS A 207 -4.74 -9.10 -14.37
CA HIS A 207 -5.89 -9.27 -13.47
C HIS A 207 -6.58 -10.63 -13.66
N PHE A 208 -7.15 -11.14 -12.56
CA PHE A 208 -7.92 -12.37 -12.51
C PHE A 208 -9.36 -12.06 -12.07
N PRO A 209 -10.40 -12.66 -12.67
CA PRO A 209 -11.78 -12.41 -12.30
C PRO A 209 -12.05 -12.81 -10.86
N GLY A 210 -12.46 -11.86 -10.02
CA GLY A 210 -12.65 -12.10 -8.59
C GLY A 210 -11.34 -12.19 -7.78
N GLY A 211 -10.19 -11.84 -8.37
CA GLY A 211 -8.89 -11.85 -7.70
C GLY A 211 -8.85 -11.06 -6.40
N ASN A 212 -9.59 -9.94 -6.32
CA ASN A 212 -9.72 -9.14 -5.10
C ASN A 212 -10.31 -9.96 -3.93
N GLY A 213 -11.27 -10.86 -4.21
CA GLY A 213 -11.84 -11.74 -3.20
C GLY A 213 -10.83 -12.78 -2.71
N LEU A 214 -9.98 -13.30 -3.60
CA LEU A 214 -8.91 -14.22 -3.24
C LEU A 214 -7.84 -13.52 -2.39
N VAL A 215 -7.39 -12.33 -2.78
CA VAL A 215 -6.44 -11.52 -1.98
C VAL A 215 -7.04 -11.20 -0.62
N ALA A 216 -8.31 -10.78 -0.56
CA ALA A 216 -8.99 -10.54 0.71
C ALA A 216 -9.02 -11.79 1.60
N ARG A 217 -9.20 -12.97 0.99
CA ARG A 217 -9.18 -14.25 1.69
C ARG A 217 -7.78 -14.62 2.20
N MET A 218 -6.73 -14.44 1.39
CA MET A 218 -5.34 -14.68 1.81
C MET A 218 -4.96 -13.76 2.98
N ILE A 219 -5.27 -12.46 2.90
CA ILE A 219 -5.06 -11.52 4.01
C ILE A 219 -5.87 -11.93 5.24
N TYR A 220 -7.12 -12.37 5.06
CA TYR A 220 -7.94 -12.87 6.16
C TYR A 220 -7.31 -14.06 6.88
N ASP A 221 -6.70 -14.98 6.14
CA ASP A 221 -6.00 -16.13 6.70
C ASP A 221 -4.71 -15.71 7.40
N ILE A 222 -3.93 -14.76 6.86
CA ILE A 222 -2.77 -14.15 7.55
C ILE A 222 -3.19 -13.55 8.89
N VAL A 223 -4.19 -12.67 8.88
CA VAL A 223 -4.73 -12.03 10.09
C VAL A 223 -5.17 -13.07 11.12
N GLY A 224 -5.72 -14.19 10.64
CA GLY A 224 -6.13 -15.30 11.48
C GLY A 224 -4.96 -16.08 12.10
N LYS A 225 -3.95 -16.44 11.29
CA LYS A 225 -2.76 -17.20 11.70
C LYS A 225 -1.85 -16.41 12.64
N ARG A 226 -1.71 -15.10 12.39
CA ARG A 226 -0.84 -14.19 13.15
C ARG A 226 -1.56 -13.46 14.29
N ASP A 227 -2.84 -13.79 14.52
CA ASP A 227 -3.71 -13.19 15.55
C ASP A 227 -3.75 -11.65 15.54
N LEU A 228 -3.60 -11.03 14.36
CA LEU A 228 -3.53 -9.57 14.20
C LEU A 228 -4.82 -8.84 14.59
N ALA A 229 -5.91 -9.58 14.78
CA ALA A 229 -7.18 -9.05 15.27
C ALA A 229 -7.24 -8.90 16.80
N LYS A 230 -6.30 -9.50 17.54
CA LYS A 230 -6.27 -9.50 19.01
C LYS A 230 -6.28 -8.09 19.64
N PRO A 231 -5.58 -7.08 19.09
CA PRO A 231 -5.58 -5.74 19.69
C PRO A 231 -6.87 -4.95 19.41
N VAL A 232 -7.69 -5.35 18.42
CA VAL A 232 -8.96 -4.67 18.12
C VAL A 232 -9.95 -4.91 19.24
N SER A 233 -10.16 -3.92 20.12
CA SER A 233 -11.15 -4.00 21.20
C SER A 233 -12.57 -4.16 20.65
N ARG A 234 -13.31 -5.10 21.25
CA ARG A 234 -14.72 -5.36 20.93
C ARG A 234 -15.62 -4.20 21.38
N ASP A 235 -15.28 -3.61 22.52
CA ASP A 235 -16.02 -2.52 23.16
C ASP A 235 -15.94 -1.22 22.37
N LYS A 236 -14.98 -1.11 21.43
CA LYS A 236 -14.75 0.09 20.61
C LYS A 236 -15.35 -0.01 19.21
N ILE A 237 -16.09 -1.08 18.90
CA ILE A 237 -16.77 -1.24 17.61
C ILE A 237 -18.10 -0.49 17.64
N LEU A 238 -18.13 0.69 17.02
CA LEU A 238 -19.31 1.56 16.92
C LEU A 238 -20.19 1.19 15.74
N MET A 239 -21.49 1.05 15.99
CA MET A 239 -22.54 0.83 15.00
C MET A 239 -23.43 2.07 14.94
N THR A 240 -23.72 2.54 13.73
CA THR A 240 -24.45 3.78 13.49
C THR A 240 -25.65 3.54 12.57
N GLU A 241 -26.85 3.75 13.11
CA GLU A 241 -28.09 3.80 12.34
C GLU A 241 -28.32 5.25 11.91
N HIS A 242 -28.63 5.49 10.64
CA HIS A 242 -28.95 6.82 10.13
C HIS A 242 -30.45 7.01 9.92
N SER A 243 -30.91 8.25 10.06
CA SER A 243 -32.31 8.62 9.84
C SER A 243 -32.66 8.89 8.37
N GLY A 244 -31.68 8.84 7.45
CA GLY A 244 -31.86 9.10 6.02
C GLY A 244 -31.69 10.58 5.61
N ASP A 245 -31.60 11.48 6.59
CA ASP A 245 -31.38 12.93 6.49
C ASP A 245 -29.90 13.34 6.66
N GLY A 246 -29.00 12.36 6.69
CA GLY A 246 -27.57 12.55 6.99
C GLY A 246 -27.24 12.56 8.49
N ASN A 247 -28.23 12.59 9.39
CA ASN A 247 -28.02 12.50 10.83
C ASN A 247 -28.01 11.05 11.32
N PHE A 248 -27.29 10.83 12.43
CA PHE A 248 -27.31 9.55 13.14
C PHE A 248 -28.57 9.45 14.00
N LYS A 249 -29.39 8.43 13.74
CA LYS A 249 -30.56 8.06 14.54
C LYS A 249 -30.17 7.42 15.86
N LYS A 250 -29.15 6.55 15.81
CA LYS A 250 -28.68 5.78 16.96
C LYS A 250 -27.21 5.43 16.79
N VAL A 251 -26.42 5.73 17.81
CA VAL A 251 -25.02 5.30 17.93
C VAL A 251 -24.94 4.33 19.11
N THR A 252 -24.46 3.11 18.87
CA THR A 252 -24.27 2.11 19.93
C THR A 252 -23.03 1.29 19.69
N PHE A 253 -22.52 0.66 20.74
CA PHE A 253 -21.38 -0.25 20.65
C PHE A 253 -21.87 -1.67 20.39
N LEU A 254 -21.18 -2.38 19.49
CA LEU A 254 -21.52 -3.75 19.12
C LEU A 254 -21.53 -4.68 20.34
N GLU A 255 -20.52 -4.57 21.21
CA GLU A 255 -20.43 -5.39 22.41
C GLU A 255 -21.60 -5.13 23.38
N LYS A 256 -22.01 -3.86 23.52
CA LYS A 256 -23.14 -3.48 24.39
C LYS A 256 -24.43 -4.16 23.96
N GLU A 257 -24.70 -4.21 22.66
CA GLU A 257 -25.93 -4.84 22.14
C GLU A 257 -25.82 -6.37 22.13
N TRP A 258 -24.63 -6.92 21.92
CA TRP A 258 -24.36 -8.35 22.05
C TRP A 258 -24.66 -8.85 23.47
N GLN A 259 -24.18 -8.14 24.50
CA GLN A 259 -24.43 -8.50 25.91
C GLN A 259 -25.91 -8.39 26.29
N LYS A 260 -26.70 -7.54 25.64
CA LYS A 260 -28.16 -7.47 25.84
C LYS A 260 -28.90 -8.63 25.17
N ALA A 261 -28.41 -9.11 24.03
CA ALA A 261 -29.05 -10.16 23.25
C ALA A 261 -28.77 -11.57 23.82
N LYS A 262 -27.54 -11.79 24.31
CA LYS A 262 -27.05 -13.10 24.77
C LYS A 262 -27.92 -13.77 25.86
N PRO A 263 -28.38 -13.07 26.93
CA PRO A 263 -29.23 -13.68 27.96
C PRO A 263 -30.61 -14.12 27.45
N LYS A 264 -31.09 -13.50 26.36
CA LYS A 264 -32.40 -13.78 25.76
C LYS A 264 -32.36 -14.92 24.75
N ASN A 265 -31.22 -15.58 24.56
CA ASN A 265 -31.00 -16.51 23.45
C ASN A 265 -31.24 -15.85 22.07
N HIS A 266 -30.82 -14.58 21.94
CA HIS A 266 -30.88 -13.79 20.72
C HIS A 266 -29.48 -13.50 20.19
N GLY A 267 -29.37 -13.24 18.89
CA GLY A 267 -28.19 -12.69 18.24
C GLY A 267 -28.46 -11.33 17.62
N LEU A 268 -27.53 -10.86 16.78
CA LEU A 268 -27.62 -9.57 16.09
C LEU A 268 -27.66 -9.77 14.57
N GLU A 269 -28.47 -8.96 13.90
CA GLU A 269 -28.46 -8.75 12.46
C GLU A 269 -27.90 -7.35 12.18
N LEU A 270 -26.85 -7.29 11.36
CA LEU A 270 -26.33 -6.06 10.77
C LEU A 270 -26.81 -5.98 9.32
N THR A 271 -27.54 -4.94 8.96
CA THR A 271 -27.93 -4.69 7.57
C THR A 271 -27.21 -3.46 7.05
N PHE A 272 -26.47 -3.62 5.97
CA PHE A 272 -25.72 -2.58 5.29
C PHE A 272 -26.54 -2.05 4.12
N SER A 273 -26.85 -0.75 4.12
CA SER A 273 -27.47 -0.08 2.98
C SER A 273 -26.57 1.05 2.48
N GLY A 274 -26.17 0.96 1.21
CA GLY A 274 -25.33 1.96 0.56
C GLY A 274 -25.18 1.69 -0.94
N GLY A 275 -25.54 2.66 -1.77
CA GLY A 275 -25.34 2.60 -3.22
C GLY A 275 -23.88 2.87 -3.60
N LYS A 276 -23.39 2.23 -4.67
CA LYS A 276 -22.11 2.60 -5.29
C LYS A 276 -22.18 4.06 -5.75
N GLY A 277 -21.30 4.92 -5.23
CA GLY A 277 -21.18 6.32 -5.64
C GLY A 277 -21.86 7.36 -4.73
N SER A 278 -22.46 6.96 -3.61
CA SER A 278 -22.93 7.92 -2.61
C SER A 278 -21.76 8.43 -1.76
N SER A 279 -21.71 9.76 -1.56
CA SER A 279 -20.81 10.42 -0.59
C SER A 279 -21.17 10.06 0.87
N VAL A 280 -22.38 9.50 1.08
CA VAL A 280 -22.87 9.11 2.40
C VAL A 280 -22.26 7.75 2.78
N GLN A 281 -21.64 7.70 3.97
CA GLN A 281 -21.07 6.47 4.51
C GLN A 281 -22.14 5.36 4.55
N PRO A 282 -21.77 4.09 4.29
CA PRO A 282 -22.73 2.98 4.30
C PRO A 282 -23.43 2.90 5.67
N HIS A 283 -24.75 2.89 5.66
CA HIS A 283 -25.56 2.85 6.87
C HIS A 283 -25.60 1.42 7.42
N VAL A 284 -25.52 1.26 8.74
CA VAL A 284 -25.63 -0.05 9.40
C VAL A 284 -26.86 -0.04 10.29
N ALA A 285 -27.90 -0.76 9.90
CA ALA A 285 -29.04 -1.02 10.78
C ALA A 285 -28.74 -2.24 11.65
N LEU A 286 -29.01 -2.11 12.96
CA LEU A 286 -28.82 -3.17 13.95
C LEU A 286 -30.17 -3.68 14.46
N ARG A 287 -30.40 -4.99 14.36
CA ARG A 287 -31.59 -5.64 14.92
C ARG A 287 -31.18 -6.81 15.80
N THR A 288 -31.91 -7.02 16.90
CA THR A 288 -31.78 -8.20 17.76
C THR A 288 -32.81 -9.24 17.34
N LEU A 289 -32.39 -10.46 17.03
CA LEU A 289 -33.27 -11.52 16.55
C LEU A 289 -33.05 -12.82 17.34
N PRO A 290 -34.09 -13.67 17.52
CA PRO A 290 -33.92 -15.01 18.07
C PRO A 290 -32.90 -15.84 17.24
N LEU A 291 -32.10 -16.67 17.90
CA LEU A 291 -31.10 -17.49 17.19
C LEU A 291 -31.71 -18.45 16.16
N ALA A 292 -32.94 -18.93 16.39
CA ALA A 292 -33.67 -19.76 15.43
C ALA A 292 -34.00 -19.01 14.13
N GLU A 293 -34.40 -17.74 14.24
CA GLU A 293 -34.68 -16.88 13.09
C GLU A 293 -33.39 -16.56 12.34
N ILE A 294 -32.29 -16.26 13.05
CA ILE A 294 -30.97 -16.05 12.43
C ILE A 294 -30.53 -17.28 11.64
N LYS A 295 -30.75 -18.50 12.17
CA LYS A 295 -30.42 -19.74 11.47
C LYS A 295 -31.20 -19.87 10.16
N LEU A 296 -32.52 -19.64 10.21
CA LEU A 296 -33.39 -19.68 9.04
C LEU A 296 -32.97 -18.64 7.98
N LEU A 297 -32.74 -17.40 8.40
CA LEU A 297 -32.31 -16.32 7.51
C LEU A 297 -30.93 -16.59 6.91
N THR A 298 -30.02 -17.19 7.67
CA THR A 298 -28.69 -17.60 7.18
C THR A 298 -28.82 -18.65 6.09
N ASP A 299 -29.69 -19.65 6.27
CA ASP A 299 -29.92 -20.71 5.29
C ASP A 299 -30.57 -20.17 4.01
N ILE A 300 -31.56 -19.29 4.14
CA ILE A 300 -32.21 -18.61 2.99
C ILE A 300 -31.21 -17.77 2.20
N ASN A 301 -30.33 -17.05 2.90
CA ASN A 301 -29.37 -16.14 2.28
C ASN A 301 -28.09 -16.84 1.78
N LYS A 302 -27.92 -18.14 2.01
CA LYS A 302 -26.69 -18.89 1.67
C LYS A 302 -26.25 -18.73 0.21
N ASN A 303 -27.21 -18.60 -0.71
CA ASN A 303 -26.95 -18.45 -2.14
C ASN A 303 -27.08 -17.00 -2.65
N LYS A 304 -27.45 -16.05 -1.79
CA LYS A 304 -27.52 -14.63 -2.16
C LYS A 304 -26.14 -14.01 -2.05
N LYS A 305 -25.57 -13.67 -3.21
CA LYS A 305 -24.20 -13.16 -3.33
C LYS A 305 -23.96 -11.82 -2.63
N ASP A 306 -24.99 -10.99 -2.50
CA ASP A 306 -24.95 -9.65 -1.90
C ASP A 306 -26.19 -9.40 -1.03
N SER A 307 -26.40 -10.18 0.04
CA SER A 307 -27.54 -9.96 0.94
C SER A 307 -27.48 -8.63 1.71
N GLY A 308 -26.31 -7.98 1.77
CA GLY A 308 -26.08 -6.81 2.61
C GLY A 308 -26.26 -7.09 4.11
N GLN A 309 -26.41 -8.36 4.51
CA GLN A 309 -26.77 -8.75 5.86
C GLN A 309 -25.66 -9.61 6.48
N ILE A 310 -25.29 -9.29 7.72
CA ILE A 310 -24.34 -10.06 8.53
C ILE A 310 -25.05 -10.47 9.82
N PHE A 311 -25.06 -11.76 10.11
CA PHE A 311 -25.60 -12.30 11.34
C PHE A 311 -24.50 -12.62 12.35
N ILE A 312 -24.75 -12.29 13.61
CA ILE A 312 -23.87 -12.57 14.76
C ILE A 312 -24.67 -13.45 15.71
N ALA A 313 -24.36 -14.74 15.70
CA ALA A 313 -25.01 -15.74 16.55
C ALA A 313 -24.08 -16.28 17.64
N SER A 314 -22.78 -16.00 17.55
CA SER A 314 -21.78 -16.58 18.43
C SER A 314 -20.54 -15.69 18.62
N GLU A 315 -19.75 -15.99 19.66
CA GLU A 315 -18.43 -15.38 19.89
C GLU A 315 -17.48 -15.57 18.69
N LYS A 316 -17.64 -16.67 17.94
CA LYS A 316 -16.88 -16.93 16.72
C LYS A 316 -17.18 -15.88 15.64
N ASP A 317 -18.43 -15.45 15.53
CA ASP A 317 -18.84 -14.46 14.53
C ASP A 317 -18.32 -13.06 14.89
N LEU A 318 -18.28 -12.71 16.18
CA LEU A 318 -17.60 -11.49 16.65
C LEU A 318 -16.10 -11.51 16.33
N LYS A 319 -15.44 -12.67 16.49
CA LYS A 319 -14.04 -12.83 16.06
C LYS A 319 -13.89 -12.61 14.56
N LYS A 320 -14.82 -13.10 13.73
CA LYS A 320 -14.80 -12.86 12.28
C LYS A 320 -14.93 -11.37 11.95
N ILE A 321 -15.80 -10.63 12.65
CA ILE A 321 -15.96 -9.18 12.46
C ILE A 321 -14.65 -8.44 12.76
N ARG A 322 -14.01 -8.74 13.90
CA ARG A 322 -12.70 -8.14 14.24
C ARG A 322 -11.66 -8.42 13.17
N ARG A 323 -11.58 -9.67 12.68
CA ARG A 323 -10.69 -10.03 11.57
C ARG A 323 -11.02 -9.24 10.31
N ALA A 324 -12.29 -9.14 9.94
CA ALA A 324 -12.74 -8.41 8.76
C ALA A 324 -12.38 -6.91 8.83
N ILE A 325 -12.47 -6.30 10.02
CA ILE A 325 -12.03 -4.91 10.25
C ILE A 325 -10.52 -4.76 9.96
N VAL A 326 -9.69 -5.66 10.50
CA VAL A 326 -8.24 -5.63 10.23
C VAL A 326 -7.93 -5.85 8.76
N VAL A 327 -8.58 -6.82 8.11
CA VAL A 327 -8.42 -7.10 6.67
C VAL A 327 -8.78 -5.86 5.84
N ARG A 328 -9.89 -5.19 6.17
CA ARG A 328 -10.29 -3.95 5.50
C ARG A 328 -9.23 -2.87 5.65
N GLU A 329 -8.68 -2.68 6.85
CA GLU A 329 -7.67 -1.65 7.07
C GLU A 329 -6.34 -2.00 6.39
N ILE A 330 -5.88 -3.25 6.44
CA ILE A 330 -4.71 -3.70 5.66
C ILE A 330 -4.90 -3.40 4.18
N GLN A 331 -6.06 -3.77 3.60
CA GLN A 331 -6.33 -3.47 2.20
C GLN A 331 -6.31 -1.96 1.92
N LYS A 332 -6.88 -1.14 2.81
CA LYS A 332 -6.89 0.31 2.65
C LYS A 332 -5.46 0.90 2.68
N LEU A 333 -4.61 0.41 3.58
CA LEU A 333 -3.24 0.90 3.73
C LEU A 333 -2.31 0.50 2.57
N ASN A 334 -2.63 -0.58 1.86
CA ASN A 334 -1.79 -1.15 0.80
C ASN A 334 -2.36 -0.94 -0.61
N ARG A 335 -3.45 -0.16 -0.77
CA ARG A 335 -3.99 0.19 -2.11
C ARG A 335 -3.15 1.30 -2.74
N SER A 336 -2.33 0.98 -3.75
CA SER A 336 -1.67 1.95 -4.61
C SER A 336 -2.58 2.31 -5.80
N THR A 337 -3.44 3.32 -5.64
CA THR A 337 -4.33 3.94 -6.66
C THR A 337 -5.29 3.02 -7.46
N HIS A 338 -5.04 1.72 -7.55
CA HIS A 338 -5.86 0.66 -8.14
C HIS A 338 -6.02 -0.48 -7.10
N THR A 339 -6.95 -1.41 -7.35
CA THR A 339 -7.26 -2.48 -6.39
C THR A 339 -6.04 -3.34 -6.10
N PHE A 340 -5.70 -3.50 -4.82
CA PHE A 340 -4.68 -4.42 -4.32
C PHE A 340 -4.99 -5.86 -4.78
N GLY A 341 -4.36 -6.26 -5.89
CA GLY A 341 -4.71 -7.43 -6.68
C GLY A 341 -3.69 -8.56 -6.54
N LEU A 342 -3.97 -9.71 -7.16
CA LEU A 342 -3.11 -10.91 -7.07
C LEU A 342 -1.68 -10.69 -7.59
N ASN A 343 -1.45 -9.68 -8.42
CA ASN A 343 -0.10 -9.38 -8.94
C ASN A 343 0.74 -8.60 -7.94
N GLU A 344 0.08 -7.80 -7.11
CA GLU A 344 0.71 -7.02 -6.06
C GLU A 344 0.88 -7.87 -4.80
N PHE A 345 0.06 -8.92 -4.66
CA PHE A 345 0.09 -9.86 -3.55
C PHE A 345 0.77 -11.18 -3.94
N SER A 346 2.09 -11.24 -3.77
CA SER A 346 2.92 -12.41 -4.07
C SER A 346 3.82 -12.74 -2.88
N ASN A 347 4.50 -13.89 -2.96
CA ASN A 347 5.48 -14.25 -1.95
C ASN A 347 6.56 -13.16 -1.85
N GLY A 348 6.86 -12.72 -0.64
CA GLY A 348 7.79 -11.64 -0.35
C GLY A 348 7.19 -10.22 -0.44
N THR A 349 5.92 -10.06 -0.85
CA THR A 349 5.23 -8.76 -0.79
C THR A 349 5.22 -8.24 0.64
N LYS A 350 5.61 -6.98 0.86
CA LYS A 350 5.56 -6.31 2.17
C LYS A 350 4.19 -5.65 2.36
N LEU A 351 3.40 -6.15 3.31
CA LEU A 351 2.13 -5.56 3.72
C LEU A 351 2.35 -4.61 4.87
N ILE A 352 1.89 -3.37 4.72
CA ILE A 352 1.75 -2.42 5.83
C ILE A 352 0.58 -2.87 6.71
N LEU A 353 0.83 -3.03 8.00
CA LEU A 353 -0.18 -3.38 8.99
C LEU A 353 -0.78 -2.12 9.64
N PRO A 354 -2.03 -2.19 10.11
CA PRO A 354 -2.63 -1.11 10.87
C PRO A 354 -1.98 -1.00 12.25
N VAL A 355 -1.65 0.24 12.64
CA VAL A 355 -1.19 0.53 14.00
C VAL A 355 -2.40 0.65 14.90
N ILE A 356 -2.57 -0.31 15.81
CA ILE A 356 -3.60 -0.24 16.84
C ILE A 356 -2.93 0.37 18.07
N LYS A 357 -3.09 1.69 18.25
CA LYS A 357 -2.59 2.35 19.46
C LYS A 357 -3.22 1.72 20.69
N THR A 358 -2.44 0.97 21.44
CA THR A 358 -2.76 0.57 22.81
C THR A 358 -2.64 1.84 23.66
N THR A 359 -3.76 2.56 23.81
CA THR A 359 -4.00 3.79 24.60
C THR A 359 -3.70 5.16 23.94
N ARG A 360 -4.69 6.05 24.05
CA ARG A 360 -4.71 7.04 25.12
C ARG A 360 -5.94 6.77 25.99
#